data_AF-A0A2V2C9L4-F1
#
_entry.id   AF-A0A2V2C9L4-F1
#
_cell.length_a   1.000
_cell.length_b   1.000
_cell.length_c   1.000
_cell.angle_alpha   90.00
_cell.angle_beta   90.00
_cell.angle_gamma   90.00
#
_symmetry.space_group_name_H-M   'P 1'
#
loop_
_entity.id
_entity.type
_entity.pdbx_description
1 polymer ?
#
loop_
_entity_poly.entity_id
_entity_poly.type
_entity_poly.pdbx_seq_one_letter_code
_entity_poly.pdbx_strand_id
1 'polypeptide(L)'
;MNYIRYWQASGESLKTSIRTKTRLGQLTEEGHYTGGTVPYGYRAVDKGRVNKRNRTVLDLEIDEDEAEVIRLIFHKYVDEGYGAQRLSHYLHEQGIKSRDGKGFPNTTVNRIIKNIAYTGIIKNGESQSGYIDELRIIDVSTFSKAQEIMRQRTLPHGNVPLNCKGKSLLVGNIFCAHCGNRLTLTTSGRRVYRADGTVKYEPRMRYQCHYNVRHPGECDGQSGYGVTKLDGIVEKVIRMKFAEIAVAPESEILNHQHKKEIELARIKLDQANAHLAEKQKDLSDYKAETLKVIRGQSNLSVELLNALVKETETMIALAQTRIDAAQTEYESLLASAENLRQEYDRLLTWADLFDTCSFEAKKMIVAQFVKAVRVSRDYNIEIDFNVSFEEFQDKVQ
;
A
#
# COMPACT_ATOMS: atom_id res chain seq x y z
N MET A 1 -53.11 22.17 -8.25
CA MET A 1 -52.12 21.07 -8.15
C MET A 1 -52.22 20.47 -6.76
N ASN A 2 -52.66 19.21 -6.63
CA ASN A 2 -53.07 18.63 -5.35
C ASN A 2 -51.86 17.96 -4.67
N TYR A 3 -51.46 18.44 -3.49
CA TYR A 3 -50.24 18.05 -2.76
C TYR A 3 -50.14 16.53 -2.53
N ILE A 4 -51.27 15.86 -2.33
CA ILE A 4 -51.36 14.40 -2.17
C ILE A 4 -50.91 13.67 -3.45
N ARG A 5 -51.25 14.16 -4.64
CA ARG A 5 -50.82 13.56 -5.92
C ARG A 5 -49.31 13.73 -6.14
N TYR A 6 -48.73 14.84 -5.69
CA TYR A 6 -47.29 15.06 -5.75
C TYR A 6 -46.53 14.09 -4.84
N TRP A 7 -46.98 13.91 -3.59
CA TRP A 7 -46.38 12.96 -2.66
C TRP A 7 -46.53 11.51 -3.12
N GLN A 8 -47.68 11.15 -3.68
CA GLN A 8 -47.91 9.83 -4.23
C GLN A 8 -47.01 9.57 -5.45
N ALA A 9 -46.91 10.51 -6.39
CA ALA A 9 -46.01 10.42 -7.54
C ALA A 9 -44.53 10.38 -7.12
N SER A 10 -44.13 11.16 -6.12
CA SER A 10 -42.77 11.15 -5.55
C SER A 10 -42.45 9.81 -4.88
N GLY A 11 -43.38 9.28 -4.08
CA GLY A 11 -43.24 7.96 -3.45
C GLY A 11 -43.18 6.81 -4.46
N GLU A 12 -43.99 6.85 -5.51
CA GLU A 12 -43.96 5.87 -6.62
C GLU A 12 -42.66 5.96 -7.42
N SER A 13 -42.15 7.18 -7.64
CA SER A 13 -40.86 7.41 -8.31
C SER A 13 -39.69 6.85 -7.50
N LEU A 14 -39.67 7.08 -6.18
CA LEU A 14 -38.67 6.52 -5.27
C LEU A 14 -38.72 5.00 -5.25
N LYS A 15 -39.91 4.40 -5.13
CA LYS A 15 -40.09 2.94 -5.16
C LYS A 15 -39.61 2.33 -6.48
N THR A 16 -39.86 3.00 -7.60
CA THR A 16 -39.43 2.55 -8.93
C THR A 16 -37.91 2.64 -9.08
N SER A 17 -37.30 3.72 -8.59
CA SER A 17 -35.85 3.90 -8.53
C SER A 17 -35.19 2.79 -7.71
N ILE A 18 -35.71 2.52 -6.50
CA ILE A 18 -35.20 1.45 -5.62
C ILE A 18 -35.31 0.10 -6.32
N ARG A 19 -36.47 -0.26 -6.89
CA ARG A 19 -36.65 -1.53 -7.62
C ARG A 19 -35.67 -1.68 -8.79
N THR A 20 -35.42 -0.60 -9.52
CA THR A 20 -34.48 -0.61 -10.65
C THR A 20 -33.06 -0.78 -10.15
N LYS A 21 -32.65 -0.05 -9.11
CA LYS A 21 -31.32 -0.18 -8.47
C LYS A 21 -31.11 -1.59 -7.94
N THR A 22 -32.07 -2.16 -7.20
CA THR A 22 -31.99 -3.54 -6.68
C THR A 22 -31.82 -4.54 -7.80
N ARG A 23 -32.58 -4.42 -8.90
CA ARG A 23 -32.46 -5.34 -10.02
C ARG A 23 -31.13 -5.21 -10.77
N LEU A 24 -30.61 -3.99 -10.94
CA LEU A 24 -29.28 -3.78 -11.53
C LEU A 24 -28.19 -4.33 -10.60
N GLY A 25 -28.35 -4.20 -9.28
CA GLY A 25 -27.45 -4.78 -8.28
C GLY A 25 -27.39 -6.30 -8.38
N GLN A 26 -28.53 -6.98 -8.42
CA GLN A 26 -28.62 -8.43 -8.60
C GLN A 26 -27.92 -8.90 -9.89
N LEU A 27 -28.18 -8.23 -11.02
CA LEU A 27 -27.51 -8.53 -12.29
C LEU A 27 -25.99 -8.34 -12.21
N THR A 28 -25.53 -7.33 -11.45
CA THR A 28 -24.11 -7.08 -11.25
C THR A 28 -23.48 -8.18 -10.40
N GLU A 29 -24.15 -8.59 -9.32
CA GLU A 29 -23.70 -9.70 -8.45
C GLU A 29 -23.62 -11.03 -9.21
N GLU A 30 -24.55 -11.26 -10.14
CA GLU A 30 -24.54 -12.37 -11.10
C GLU A 30 -23.43 -12.26 -12.17
N GLY A 31 -22.70 -11.14 -12.22
CA GLY A 31 -21.61 -10.93 -13.18
C GLY A 31 -22.04 -10.46 -14.56
N HIS A 32 -23.27 -9.94 -14.70
CA HIS A 32 -23.77 -9.42 -15.96
C HIS A 32 -23.47 -7.94 -16.15
N TYR A 33 -23.17 -7.56 -17.39
CA TYR A 33 -23.02 -6.15 -17.72
C TYR A 33 -24.39 -5.46 -17.70
N THR A 34 -24.48 -4.37 -16.94
CA THR A 34 -25.73 -3.61 -16.74
C THR A 34 -25.87 -2.41 -17.67
N GLY A 35 -24.99 -2.28 -18.68
CA GLY A 35 -24.96 -1.15 -19.62
C GLY A 35 -24.10 0.03 -19.13
N GLY A 36 -24.05 1.08 -19.96
CA GLY A 36 -23.22 2.27 -19.74
C GLY A 36 -22.04 2.35 -20.72
N THR A 37 -21.03 3.16 -20.35
CA THR A 37 -19.79 3.28 -21.13
C THR A 37 -18.91 2.07 -20.90
N VAL A 38 -18.59 1.35 -21.98
CA VAL A 38 -17.70 0.19 -21.95
C VAL A 38 -16.26 0.64 -21.64
N PRO A 39 -15.60 0.11 -20.60
CA PRO A 39 -14.20 0.44 -20.31
C PRO A 39 -13.26 0.07 -21.46
N TYR A 40 -12.22 0.88 -21.68
CA TYR A 40 -11.16 0.57 -22.65
C TYR A 40 -10.48 -0.77 -22.30
N GLY A 41 -10.23 -1.65 -23.26
CA GLY A 41 -9.80 -3.03 -23.03
C GLY A 41 -10.93 -4.08 -23.14
N TYR A 42 -12.19 -3.62 -23.24
CA TYR A 42 -13.36 -4.51 -23.38
C TYR A 42 -14.27 -4.07 -24.52
N ARG A 43 -14.96 -4.99 -25.15
CA ARG A 43 -16.04 -4.70 -26.10
C ARG A 43 -17.38 -5.24 -25.59
N ALA A 44 -18.47 -4.61 -26.02
CA ALA A 44 -19.81 -5.09 -25.72
C ALA A 44 -20.27 -6.02 -26.85
N VAL A 45 -20.59 -7.26 -26.52
CA VAL A 45 -20.99 -8.32 -27.46
C VAL A 45 -22.33 -8.91 -27.06
N ASP A 46 -23.08 -9.38 -28.04
CA ASP A 46 -24.32 -10.13 -27.80
C ASP A 46 -23.96 -11.60 -27.49
N LYS A 47 -24.14 -12.00 -26.22
CA LYS A 47 -23.97 -13.39 -25.77
C LYS A 47 -25.30 -14.17 -25.72
N GLY A 48 -26.35 -13.67 -26.38
CA GLY A 48 -27.66 -14.33 -26.46
C GLY A 48 -28.56 -14.11 -25.23
N ARG A 49 -28.18 -13.19 -24.33
CA ARG A 49 -28.96 -12.86 -23.14
C ARG A 49 -30.08 -11.89 -23.50
N VAL A 50 -31.29 -12.17 -23.02
CA VAL A 50 -32.46 -11.30 -23.21
C VAL A 50 -33.03 -10.85 -21.87
N ASN A 51 -33.49 -9.60 -21.82
CA ASN A 51 -34.15 -9.08 -20.63
C ASN A 51 -35.63 -9.54 -20.54
N LYS A 52 -36.31 -9.21 -19.43
CA LYS A 52 -37.75 -9.50 -19.22
C LYS A 52 -38.70 -8.93 -20.27
N ARG A 53 -38.23 -8.03 -21.14
CA ARG A 53 -38.99 -7.41 -22.24
C ARG A 53 -38.59 -8.00 -23.60
N ASN A 54 -37.94 -9.18 -23.62
CA ASN A 54 -37.42 -9.84 -24.83
C ASN A 54 -36.52 -8.96 -25.69
N ARG A 55 -35.77 -8.04 -25.08
CA ARG A 55 -34.73 -7.27 -25.77
C ARG A 55 -33.37 -7.88 -25.45
N THR A 56 -32.56 -8.05 -26.48
CA THR A 56 -31.15 -8.40 -26.38
C THR A 56 -30.41 -7.44 -25.47
N VAL A 57 -29.58 -7.99 -24.60
CA VAL A 57 -28.67 -7.24 -23.73
C VAL A 57 -27.25 -7.70 -23.99
N LEU A 58 -26.33 -6.73 -24.03
CA LEU A 58 -24.93 -6.98 -24.30
C LEU A 58 -24.19 -7.35 -23.02
N ASP A 59 -23.17 -8.17 -23.17
CA ASP A 59 -22.20 -8.51 -22.13
C ASP A 59 -20.79 -8.09 -22.54
N LEU A 60 -19.89 -8.03 -21.56
CA LEU A 60 -18.51 -7.65 -21.82
C LEU A 60 -17.71 -8.86 -22.34
N GLU A 61 -16.73 -8.55 -23.18
CA GLU A 61 -15.69 -9.45 -23.64
C GLU A 61 -14.38 -8.66 -23.75
N ILE A 62 -13.25 -9.32 -23.54
CA ILE A 62 -11.94 -8.69 -23.68
C ILE A 62 -11.69 -8.35 -25.15
N ASP A 63 -11.24 -7.13 -25.40
CA ASP A 63 -10.67 -6.74 -26.68
C ASP A 63 -9.15 -6.85 -26.54
N GLU A 64 -8.53 -7.88 -27.12
CA GLU A 64 -7.11 -8.18 -26.86
C GLU A 64 -6.15 -7.05 -27.28
N ASP A 65 -6.45 -6.33 -28.36
CA ASP A 65 -5.60 -5.22 -28.82
C ASP A 65 -5.61 -4.07 -27.80
N GLU A 66 -6.80 -3.71 -27.31
CA GLU A 66 -6.93 -2.68 -26.27
C GLU A 66 -6.45 -3.18 -24.90
N ALA A 67 -6.66 -4.46 -24.60
CA ALA A 67 -6.22 -5.09 -23.36
C ALA A 67 -4.70 -5.09 -23.24
N GLU A 68 -3.98 -5.25 -24.35
CA GLU A 68 -2.53 -5.23 -24.34
C GLU A 68 -1.99 -3.82 -24.01
N VAL A 69 -2.69 -2.76 -24.42
CA VAL A 69 -2.41 -1.40 -23.97
C VAL A 69 -2.66 -1.24 -22.47
N ILE A 70 -3.70 -1.88 -21.92
CA ILE A 70 -3.96 -1.88 -20.46
C ILE A 70 -2.82 -2.58 -19.71
N ARG A 71 -2.40 -3.78 -20.16
CA ARG A 71 -1.25 -4.52 -19.59
C ARG A 71 0.02 -3.67 -19.62
N LEU A 72 0.30 -3.00 -20.74
CA LEU A 72 1.42 -2.07 -20.87
C LEU A 72 1.34 -0.88 -19.90
N ILE A 73 0.15 -0.29 -19.72
CA ILE A 73 -0.06 0.81 -18.77
C ILE A 73 0.26 0.35 -17.35
N PHE A 74 -0.24 -0.81 -16.94
CA PHE A 74 -0.02 -1.35 -15.60
C PHE A 74 1.45 -1.72 -15.37
N HIS A 75 2.10 -2.38 -16.33
CA HIS A 75 3.54 -2.68 -16.29
C HIS A 75 4.37 -1.40 -16.09
N LYS A 76 4.13 -0.38 -16.92
CA LYS A 76 4.86 0.90 -16.81
C LYS A 76 4.56 1.65 -15.51
N TYR A 77 3.35 1.52 -14.99
CA TYR A 77 2.97 2.18 -13.75
C TYR A 77 3.58 1.51 -12.52
N VAL A 78 3.49 0.18 -12.44
CA VAL A 78 3.90 -0.63 -11.29
C VAL A 78 5.40 -0.89 -11.30
N ASP A 79 5.93 -1.37 -12.43
CA ASP A 79 7.31 -1.87 -12.51
C ASP A 79 8.29 -0.75 -12.85
N GLU A 80 7.91 0.17 -13.75
CA GLU A 80 8.76 1.31 -14.14
C GLU A 80 8.46 2.61 -13.37
N GLY A 81 7.45 2.61 -12.49
CA GLY A 81 7.11 3.76 -11.65
C GLY A 81 6.59 4.98 -12.42
N TYR A 82 5.94 4.80 -13.58
CA TYR A 82 5.44 5.94 -14.35
C TYR A 82 4.27 6.63 -13.63
N GLY A 83 4.21 7.97 -13.74
CA GLY A 83 3.03 8.75 -13.34
C GLY A 83 2.03 8.87 -14.50
N ALA A 84 0.78 9.23 -14.20
CA ALA A 84 -0.28 9.35 -15.21
C ALA A 84 0.05 10.30 -16.36
N GLN A 85 0.74 11.43 -16.06
CA GLN A 85 1.22 12.35 -17.10
C GLN A 85 2.30 11.73 -17.99
N ARG A 86 3.24 11.00 -17.39
CA ARG A 86 4.31 10.33 -18.12
C ARG A 86 3.73 9.23 -19.02
N LEU A 87 2.77 8.47 -18.53
CA LEU A 87 2.03 7.47 -19.32
C LEU A 87 1.29 8.12 -20.49
N SER A 88 0.57 9.22 -20.25
CA SER A 88 -0.13 9.98 -21.29
C SER A 88 0.82 10.38 -22.43
N HIS A 89 1.97 10.97 -22.10
CA HIS A 89 2.97 11.37 -23.09
C HIS A 89 3.61 10.16 -23.78
N TYR A 90 3.94 9.10 -23.03
CA TYR A 90 4.50 7.88 -23.59
C TYR A 90 3.56 7.24 -24.62
N LEU A 91 2.28 7.09 -24.29
CA LEU A 91 1.28 6.54 -25.21
C LEU A 91 1.16 7.41 -26.47
N HIS A 92 1.23 8.74 -26.33
CA HIS A 92 1.23 9.66 -27.45
C HIS A 92 2.47 9.51 -28.36
N GLU A 93 3.67 9.43 -27.78
CA GLU A 93 4.93 9.24 -28.51
C GLU A 93 4.96 7.90 -29.27
N GLN A 94 4.36 6.85 -28.71
CA GLN A 94 4.21 5.55 -29.37
C GLN A 94 3.06 5.50 -30.39
N GLY A 95 2.32 6.60 -30.58
CA GLY A 95 1.19 6.66 -31.51
C GLY A 95 -0.07 5.91 -31.07
N ILE A 96 -0.15 5.49 -29.81
CA ILE A 96 -1.27 4.74 -29.24
C ILE A 96 -2.43 5.70 -28.94
N LYS A 97 -3.63 5.39 -29.45
CA LYS A 97 -4.83 6.24 -29.37
C LYS A 97 -5.99 5.51 -28.71
N SER A 98 -6.90 6.29 -28.10
CA SER A 98 -8.17 5.79 -27.59
C SER A 98 -9.17 5.52 -28.73
N ARG A 99 -10.32 4.93 -28.40
CA ARG A 99 -11.42 4.65 -29.36
C ARG A 99 -11.87 5.84 -30.17
N ASP A 100 -11.80 7.04 -29.60
CA ASP A 100 -12.21 8.28 -30.27
C ASP A 100 -11.10 8.84 -31.20
N GLY A 101 -10.00 8.10 -31.40
CA GLY A 101 -8.83 8.54 -32.17
C GLY A 101 -7.98 9.61 -31.48
N LYS A 102 -8.27 9.93 -30.22
CA LYS A 102 -7.56 10.93 -29.40
C LYS A 102 -6.48 10.26 -28.54
N GLY A 103 -5.57 11.04 -27.97
CA GLY A 103 -4.63 10.55 -26.97
C GLY A 103 -5.30 10.22 -25.64
N PHE A 104 -4.55 9.61 -24.73
CA PHE A 104 -5.01 9.32 -23.36
C PHE A 104 -4.68 10.49 -22.42
N PRO A 105 -5.64 11.34 -22.02
CA PRO A 105 -5.35 12.38 -21.04
C PRO A 105 -5.06 11.77 -19.66
N ASN A 106 -4.36 12.51 -18.81
CA ASN A 106 -3.98 12.07 -17.46
C ASN A 106 -5.17 11.56 -16.64
N THR A 107 -6.34 12.18 -16.80
CA THR A 107 -7.59 11.79 -16.14
C THR A 107 -8.07 10.40 -16.56
N THR A 108 -7.97 10.07 -17.85
CA THR A 108 -8.30 8.75 -18.39
C THR A 108 -7.33 7.69 -17.90
N VAL A 109 -6.03 7.98 -17.91
CA VAL A 109 -5.01 7.05 -17.37
C VAL A 109 -5.25 6.76 -15.88
N ASN A 110 -5.53 7.80 -15.09
CA ASN A 110 -5.90 7.62 -13.68
C ASN A 110 -7.18 6.81 -13.50
N ARG A 111 -8.18 7.00 -14.36
CA ARG A 111 -9.42 6.21 -14.32
C ARG A 111 -9.15 4.74 -14.67
N ILE A 112 -8.28 4.48 -15.63
CA ILE A 112 -7.85 3.12 -16.00
C ILE A 112 -7.21 2.43 -14.80
N ILE A 113 -6.21 3.06 -14.19
CA ILE A 113 -5.46 2.48 -13.06
C ILE A 113 -6.39 2.17 -11.88
N LYS A 114 -7.43 2.98 -11.64
CA LYS A 114 -8.41 2.80 -10.55
C LYS A 114 -9.50 1.77 -10.83
N ASN A 115 -9.67 1.35 -12.08
CA ASN A 115 -10.85 0.58 -12.46
C ASN A 115 -10.68 -0.90 -12.12
N ILE A 116 -11.43 -1.38 -11.13
CA ILE A 116 -11.41 -2.78 -10.68
C ILE A 116 -11.93 -3.76 -11.75
N ALA A 117 -12.60 -3.28 -12.80
CA ALA A 117 -13.04 -4.12 -13.92
C ALA A 117 -11.90 -4.96 -14.50
N TYR A 118 -10.68 -4.41 -14.55
CA TYR A 118 -9.51 -5.07 -15.10
C TYR A 118 -9.07 -6.33 -14.34
N THR A 119 -9.53 -6.54 -13.10
CA THR A 119 -9.28 -7.79 -12.35
C THR A 119 -10.37 -8.84 -12.55
N GLY A 120 -11.34 -8.58 -13.43
CA GLY A 120 -12.49 -9.45 -13.67
C GLY A 120 -13.68 -9.20 -12.74
N ILE A 121 -13.80 -8.02 -12.14
CA ILE A 121 -14.93 -7.66 -11.25
C ILE A 121 -15.79 -6.58 -11.90
N ILE A 122 -17.06 -6.88 -12.15
CA ILE A 122 -18.03 -5.87 -12.60
C ILE A 122 -18.60 -5.15 -11.37
N LYS A 123 -18.58 -3.81 -11.39
CA LYS A 123 -19.09 -2.97 -10.31
C LYS A 123 -20.13 -1.97 -10.82
N ASN A 124 -21.25 -1.87 -10.12
CA ASN A 124 -22.29 -0.88 -10.37
C ASN A 124 -22.80 -0.31 -9.05
N GLY A 125 -22.44 0.95 -8.77
CA GLY A 125 -22.76 1.59 -7.49
C GLY A 125 -22.11 0.85 -6.32
N GLU A 126 -22.95 0.29 -5.44
CA GLU A 126 -22.55 -0.47 -4.25
C GLU A 126 -22.44 -1.98 -4.50
N SER A 127 -23.03 -2.49 -5.59
CA SER A 127 -22.98 -3.91 -5.94
C SER A 127 -21.73 -4.23 -6.76
N GLN A 128 -21.18 -5.42 -6.52
CA GLN A 128 -20.00 -5.97 -7.21
C GLN A 128 -20.21 -7.45 -7.50
N SER A 129 -19.69 -7.93 -8.63
CA SER A 129 -19.67 -9.35 -8.96
C SER A 129 -18.59 -10.10 -8.16
N GLY A 130 -18.65 -11.43 -8.20
CA GLY A 130 -17.47 -12.26 -7.96
C GLY A 130 -16.39 -12.08 -9.02
N TYR A 131 -15.28 -12.81 -8.90
CA TYR A 131 -14.23 -12.82 -9.93
C TYR A 131 -14.69 -13.59 -11.16
N ILE A 132 -14.63 -12.93 -12.32
CA ILE A 132 -14.95 -13.49 -13.63
C ILE A 132 -13.63 -13.59 -14.40
N ASP A 133 -13.08 -14.81 -14.48
CA ASP A 133 -11.75 -15.04 -15.05
C ASP A 133 -11.67 -14.64 -16.54
N GLU A 134 -12.74 -14.89 -17.30
CA GLU A 134 -12.89 -14.50 -18.71
C GLU A 134 -12.82 -12.98 -18.97
N LEU A 135 -12.97 -12.17 -17.93
CA LEU A 135 -12.89 -10.71 -18.01
C LEU A 135 -11.62 -10.15 -17.35
N ARG A 136 -10.72 -11.01 -16.86
CA ARG A 136 -9.50 -10.56 -16.20
C ARG A 136 -8.45 -10.16 -17.25
N ILE A 137 -8.02 -8.90 -17.20
CA ILE A 137 -6.90 -8.38 -18.02
C ILE A 137 -5.62 -8.28 -17.18
N ILE A 138 -5.77 -7.96 -15.88
CA ILE A 138 -4.68 -7.73 -14.93
C ILE A 138 -4.89 -8.59 -13.68
N ASP A 139 -3.80 -9.17 -13.17
CA ASP A 139 -3.84 -9.92 -11.91
C ASP A 139 -4.17 -9.05 -10.70
N VAL A 140 -4.84 -9.65 -9.72
CA VAL A 140 -5.24 -8.98 -8.47
C VAL A 140 -4.04 -8.43 -7.71
N SER A 141 -2.90 -9.12 -7.75
CA SER A 141 -1.65 -8.71 -7.12
C SER A 141 -1.09 -7.43 -7.77
N THR A 142 -1.04 -7.37 -9.11
CA THR A 142 -0.58 -6.21 -9.88
C THR A 142 -1.50 -5.01 -9.67
N PHE A 143 -2.83 -5.22 -9.69
CA PHE A 143 -3.79 -4.15 -9.42
C PHE A 143 -3.66 -3.61 -7.99
N SER A 144 -3.49 -4.50 -7.00
CA SER A 144 -3.27 -4.12 -5.60
C SER A 144 -2.01 -3.28 -5.43
N LYS A 145 -0.89 -3.69 -6.05
CA LYS A 145 0.36 -2.89 -6.08
C LYS A 145 0.13 -1.51 -6.70
N ALA A 146 -0.62 -1.43 -7.80
CA ALA A 146 -0.93 -0.15 -8.44
C ALA A 146 -1.76 0.78 -7.52
N GLN A 147 -2.77 0.25 -6.81
CA GLN A 147 -3.53 1.04 -5.83
C GLN A 147 -2.65 1.51 -4.68
N GLU A 148 -1.72 0.68 -4.21
CA GLU A 148 -0.79 1.05 -3.14
C GLU A 148 0.15 2.18 -3.58
N ILE A 149 0.75 2.08 -4.77
CA ILE A 149 1.57 3.17 -5.34
C ILE A 149 0.76 4.46 -5.44
N MET A 150 -0.49 4.38 -5.89
CA MET A 150 -1.36 5.55 -6.01
C MET A 150 -1.66 6.18 -4.64
N ARG A 151 -1.93 5.35 -3.62
CA ARG A 151 -2.12 5.79 -2.23
C ARG A 151 -0.88 6.48 -1.70
N GLN A 152 0.29 5.86 -1.86
CA GLN A 152 1.57 6.42 -1.41
C GLN A 152 1.89 7.76 -2.07
N ARG A 153 1.63 7.91 -3.37
CA ARG A 153 1.80 9.19 -4.08
C ARG A 153 0.86 10.30 -3.59
N THR A 154 -0.25 9.94 -2.96
CA THR A 154 -1.23 10.89 -2.41
C THR A 154 -0.95 11.21 -0.94
N LEU A 155 -0.22 10.34 -0.24
CA LEU A 155 0.15 10.54 1.16
C LEU A 155 1.25 11.60 1.30
N PRO A 156 1.20 12.43 2.36
CA PRO A 156 2.24 13.42 2.63
C PRO A 156 3.62 12.80 2.90
N HIS A 157 3.69 11.52 3.30
CA HIS A 157 4.92 10.78 3.63
C HIS A 157 5.05 9.47 2.83
N GLY A 158 4.71 9.47 1.54
CA GLY A 158 4.79 8.26 0.71
C GLY A 158 6.23 7.81 0.40
N ASN A 159 6.44 6.49 0.38
CA ASN A 159 7.73 5.85 0.06
C ASN A 159 8.06 5.81 -1.45
N VAL A 160 7.31 6.57 -2.26
CA VAL A 160 7.49 6.68 -3.72
C VAL A 160 7.78 8.14 -4.05
N PRO A 161 8.89 8.44 -4.77
CA PRO A 161 9.21 9.80 -5.18
C PRO A 161 8.07 10.46 -5.95
N LEU A 162 7.82 11.74 -5.66
CA LEU A 162 6.84 12.56 -6.39
C LEU A 162 7.23 12.77 -7.87
N ASN A 163 8.51 12.61 -8.21
CA ASN A 163 9.02 12.70 -9.57
C ASN A 163 10.32 11.89 -9.76
N CYS A 164 10.33 10.93 -10.68
CA CYS A 164 11.51 10.11 -10.99
C CYS A 164 12.45 10.72 -12.04
N LYS A 165 11.98 11.59 -12.96
CA LYS A 165 12.80 12.14 -14.08
C LYS A 165 13.65 13.36 -13.71
N GLY A 166 13.36 14.04 -12.61
CA GLY A 166 14.11 15.25 -12.20
C GLY A 166 15.52 14.91 -11.69
N LYS A 167 16.53 15.73 -11.97
CA LYS A 167 17.94 15.57 -11.54
C LYS A 167 18.19 15.99 -10.07
N SER A 168 17.28 15.65 -9.17
CA SER A 168 17.24 16.18 -7.80
C SER A 168 16.77 15.10 -6.82
N LEU A 169 17.63 14.65 -5.91
CA LEU A 169 17.40 13.49 -5.04
C LEU A 169 16.24 13.68 -4.06
N LEU A 170 16.10 14.88 -3.48
CA LEU A 170 15.30 15.09 -2.27
C LEU A 170 13.86 15.57 -2.51
N VAL A 171 13.36 15.50 -3.75
CA VAL A 171 12.00 16.03 -4.07
C VAL A 171 10.92 15.18 -3.38
N GLY A 172 10.20 15.80 -2.46
CA GLY A 172 9.17 15.15 -1.64
C GLY A 172 9.58 14.98 -0.18
N ASN A 173 10.88 14.85 0.09
CA ASN A 173 11.40 14.53 1.43
C ASN A 173 12.13 15.72 2.06
N ILE A 174 12.26 16.85 1.36
CA ILE A 174 12.96 18.04 1.84
C ILE A 174 12.04 19.10 2.45
N PHE A 175 12.43 19.63 3.60
CA PHE A 175 11.68 20.60 4.39
C PHE A 175 12.58 21.75 4.87
N CYS A 176 11.97 22.91 5.08
CA CYS A 176 12.62 24.03 5.75
C CYS A 176 12.66 23.75 7.25
N ALA A 177 13.84 23.80 7.88
CA ALA A 177 13.96 23.64 9.34
C ALA A 177 13.31 24.79 10.13
N HIS A 178 13.22 25.99 9.53
CA HIS A 178 12.70 27.19 10.19
C HIS A 178 11.17 27.26 10.22
N CYS A 179 10.52 27.01 9.07
CA CYS A 179 9.06 27.12 8.95
C CYS A 179 8.35 25.77 8.80
N GLY A 180 9.07 24.65 8.82
CA GLY A 180 8.53 23.30 8.66
C GLY A 180 7.98 22.94 7.27
N ASN A 181 7.70 23.93 6.42
CA ASN A 181 7.13 23.72 5.10
C ASN A 181 8.08 22.98 4.15
N ARG A 182 7.50 22.13 3.29
CA ARG A 182 8.21 21.41 2.22
C ARG A 182 8.85 22.38 1.23
N LEU A 183 10.09 22.11 0.83
CA LEU A 183 10.75 22.89 -0.22
C LEU A 183 10.37 22.36 -1.60
N THR A 184 10.17 23.27 -2.54
CA THR A 184 9.79 22.93 -3.92
C THR A 184 10.99 23.09 -4.85
N LEU A 185 11.17 22.13 -5.75
CA LEU A 185 12.19 22.24 -6.79
C LEU A 185 11.80 23.32 -7.82
N THR A 186 12.69 24.27 -8.04
CA THR A 186 12.58 25.25 -9.13
C THR A 186 13.76 25.08 -10.08
N THR A 187 13.49 25.15 -11.39
CA THR A 187 14.43 24.84 -12.48
C THR A 187 14.73 26.05 -13.37
N SER A 188 14.59 27.26 -12.82
CA SER A 188 14.94 28.51 -13.50
C SER A 188 16.37 28.46 -14.02
N GLY A 189 16.64 28.96 -15.21
CA GLY A 189 17.98 28.97 -15.80
C GLY A 189 18.27 30.26 -16.54
N ARG A 190 19.53 30.42 -16.94
CA ARG A 190 19.95 31.53 -17.81
C ARG A 190 20.41 31.00 -19.16
N ARG A 191 20.18 31.77 -20.22
CA ARG A 191 20.79 31.52 -21.52
C ARG A 191 22.16 32.19 -21.54
N VAL A 192 23.20 31.40 -21.78
CA VAL A 192 24.57 31.88 -21.97
C VAL A 192 24.84 31.90 -23.46
N TYR A 193 25.15 33.09 -23.96
CA TYR A 193 25.58 33.31 -25.34
C TYR A 193 27.09 33.20 -25.36
N ARG A 194 27.62 32.26 -26.14
CA ARG A 194 29.05 32.08 -26.32
C ARG A 194 29.57 32.93 -27.48
N ALA A 195 30.89 33.15 -27.49
CA ALA A 195 31.57 33.91 -28.54
C ALA A 195 31.41 33.27 -29.94
N ASP A 196 31.15 31.96 -30.01
CA ASP A 196 30.86 31.21 -31.24
C ASP A 196 29.41 31.36 -31.75
N GLY A 197 28.59 32.20 -31.10
CA GLY A 197 27.17 32.39 -31.42
C GLY A 197 26.24 31.29 -30.91
N THR A 198 26.77 30.23 -30.27
CA THR A 198 25.94 29.17 -29.68
C THR A 198 25.25 29.64 -28.41
N VAL A 199 23.96 29.33 -28.28
CA VAL A 199 23.17 29.63 -27.08
C VAL A 199 23.06 28.36 -26.24
N LYS A 200 23.69 28.35 -25.06
CA LYS A 200 23.55 27.26 -24.10
C LYS A 200 22.62 27.66 -22.96
N TYR A 201 21.56 26.89 -22.73
CA TYR A 201 20.74 27.04 -21.54
C TYR A 201 21.41 26.36 -20.34
N GLU A 202 21.67 27.14 -19.29
CA GLU A 202 22.19 26.65 -18.01
C GLU A 202 21.05 26.60 -16.98
N PRO A 203 20.45 25.44 -16.72
CA PRO A 203 19.43 25.30 -15.67
C PRO A 203 20.07 25.49 -14.30
N ARG A 204 19.50 26.36 -13.46
CA ARG A 204 19.87 26.52 -12.05
C ARG A 204 18.77 25.91 -11.19
N MET A 205 18.99 24.65 -10.80
CA MET A 205 18.05 23.93 -9.97
C MET A 205 18.24 24.30 -8.50
N ARG A 206 17.18 24.74 -7.83
CA ARG A 206 17.19 25.06 -6.39
C ARG A 206 15.96 24.52 -5.69
N TYR A 207 16.13 24.06 -4.45
CA TYR A 207 15.05 23.79 -3.51
C TYR A 207 14.63 25.11 -2.86
N GLN A 208 13.44 25.60 -3.18
CA GLN A 208 12.95 26.89 -2.74
C GLN A 208 11.93 26.76 -1.63
N CYS A 209 12.08 27.58 -0.59
CA CYS A 209 11.04 27.78 0.41
C CYS A 209 10.00 28.77 -0.14
N HIS A 210 8.93 28.26 -0.75
CA HIS A 210 7.86 29.13 -1.26
C HIS A 210 7.14 29.90 -0.17
N TYR A 211 7.11 29.38 1.07
CA TYR A 211 6.50 30.07 2.19
C TYR A 211 7.21 31.40 2.47
N ASN A 212 8.54 31.37 2.65
CA ASN A 212 9.34 32.58 2.85
C ASN A 212 9.23 33.55 1.66
N VAL A 213 9.21 33.04 0.43
CA VAL A 213 9.09 33.88 -0.78
C VAL A 213 7.74 34.60 -0.86
N ARG A 214 6.66 33.97 -0.39
CA ARG A 214 5.31 34.54 -0.42
C ARG A 214 4.98 35.37 0.82
N HIS A 215 5.64 35.11 1.95
CA HIS A 215 5.41 35.78 3.23
C HIS A 215 6.78 36.23 3.81
N PRO A 216 7.40 37.27 3.22
CA PRO A 216 8.69 37.76 3.71
C PRO A 216 8.59 38.21 5.16
N GLY A 217 9.47 37.70 6.03
CA GLY A 217 9.53 38.05 7.46
C GLY A 217 8.92 37.00 8.40
N GLU A 218 8.10 36.07 7.90
CA GLU A 218 7.52 34.99 8.72
C GLU A 218 8.38 33.72 8.77
N CYS A 219 9.41 33.64 7.92
CA CYS A 219 10.40 32.57 7.93
C CYS A 219 11.78 33.20 7.82
N ASP A 220 12.62 33.01 8.83
CA ASP A 220 13.99 33.48 8.85
C ASP A 220 14.96 32.55 8.09
N GLY A 221 14.51 31.38 7.62
CA GLY A 221 15.32 30.48 6.80
C GLY A 221 15.69 31.02 5.41
N GLN A 222 16.70 30.42 4.76
CA GLN A 222 17.14 30.81 3.41
C GLN A 222 16.03 30.52 2.36
N SER A 223 15.88 31.42 1.39
CA SER A 223 14.81 31.36 0.38
C SER A 223 15.00 30.27 -0.69
N GLY A 224 16.22 29.75 -0.84
CA GLY A 224 16.45 28.52 -1.58
C GLY A 224 17.88 27.99 -1.54
N TYR A 225 18.02 26.68 -1.72
CA TYR A 225 19.25 25.91 -1.59
C TYR A 225 19.60 25.27 -2.94
N GLY A 226 20.87 25.33 -3.35
CA GLY A 226 21.31 24.75 -4.63
C GLY A 226 21.27 23.22 -4.60
N VAL A 227 20.63 22.60 -5.59
CA VAL A 227 20.42 21.14 -5.65
C VAL A 227 21.75 20.39 -5.60
N THR A 228 22.73 20.74 -6.45
CA THR A 228 24.02 20.03 -6.52
C THR A 228 24.76 20.01 -5.18
N LYS A 229 24.73 21.12 -4.43
CA LYS A 229 25.39 21.21 -3.13
C LYS A 229 24.62 20.39 -2.09
N LEU A 230 23.30 20.54 -2.01
CA LEU A 230 22.50 19.88 -0.99
C LEU A 230 22.42 18.36 -1.21
N ASP A 231 22.14 17.93 -2.45
CA ASP A 231 22.11 16.53 -2.83
C ASP A 231 23.47 15.87 -2.58
N GLY A 232 24.58 16.57 -2.90
CA GLY A 232 25.92 16.06 -2.66
C GLY A 232 26.27 15.90 -1.17
N ILE A 233 25.72 16.74 -0.28
CA ILE A 233 25.89 16.56 1.17
C ILE A 233 25.09 15.34 1.63
N VAL A 234 23.80 15.26 1.27
CA VAL A 234 22.95 14.14 1.67
C VAL A 234 23.45 12.81 1.11
N GLU A 235 23.91 12.77 -0.14
CA GLU A 235 24.49 11.57 -0.75
C GLU A 235 25.72 11.07 0.03
N LYS A 236 26.56 11.97 0.55
CA LYS A 236 27.70 11.59 1.41
C LYS A 236 27.24 10.99 2.74
N VAL A 237 26.25 11.59 3.39
CA VAL A 237 25.72 11.07 4.66
C VAL A 237 25.10 9.69 4.45
N ILE A 238 24.34 9.49 3.37
CA ILE A 238 23.76 8.19 3.01
C ILE A 238 24.86 7.14 2.79
N ARG A 239 25.93 7.48 2.07
CA ARG A 239 27.08 6.57 1.88
C ARG A 239 27.74 6.19 3.20
N MET A 240 27.91 7.14 4.10
CA MET A 240 28.47 6.87 5.44
C MET A 240 27.57 5.89 6.21
N LYS A 241 26.25 6.11 6.21
CA LYS A 241 25.29 5.20 6.85
C LYS A 241 25.26 3.81 6.23
N PHE A 242 25.31 3.70 4.90
CA PHE A 242 25.41 2.39 4.26
C PHE A 242 26.72 1.67 4.57
N ALA A 243 27.84 2.40 4.71
CA ALA A 243 29.10 1.82 5.14
C ALA A 243 29.05 1.32 6.60
N GLU A 244 28.40 2.07 7.50
CA GLU A 244 28.15 1.63 8.88
C GLU A 244 27.32 0.33 8.91
N ILE A 245 26.24 0.26 8.12
CA ILE A 245 25.37 -0.93 8.02
C ILE A 245 26.14 -2.15 7.47
N ALA A 246 26.99 -1.95 6.46
CA ALA A 246 27.74 -3.04 5.84
C ALA A 246 28.80 -3.67 6.76
N VAL A 247 29.31 -2.92 7.75
CA VAL A 247 30.34 -3.38 8.69
C VAL A 247 29.73 -3.96 9.97
N ALA A 248 28.52 -3.55 10.33
CA ALA A 248 27.85 -4.01 11.54
C ALA A 248 27.43 -5.49 11.42
N PRO A 249 27.69 -6.33 12.44
CA PRO A 249 27.30 -7.72 12.42
C PRO A 249 25.78 -7.86 12.51
N GLU A 250 25.21 -8.77 11.71
CA GLU A 250 23.77 -9.07 11.68
C GLU A 250 23.19 -9.32 13.08
N SER A 251 23.99 -9.87 14.02
CA SER A 251 23.58 -10.14 15.40
C SER A 251 23.46 -8.92 16.32
N GLU A 252 24.16 -7.81 16.04
CA GLU A 252 24.00 -6.56 16.80
C GLU A 252 22.73 -5.84 16.34
N ILE A 253 22.47 -5.82 15.01
CA ILE A 253 21.32 -5.17 14.41
C ILE A 253 20.02 -5.97 14.63
N LEU A 254 20.06 -7.31 14.46
CA LEU A 254 18.97 -8.22 14.85
C LEU A 254 19.03 -8.48 16.37
N ASN A 255 18.82 -7.38 17.09
CA ASN A 255 18.79 -7.18 18.53
C ASN A 255 18.70 -8.48 19.36
N HIS A 256 19.71 -8.77 20.18
CA HIS A 256 19.71 -9.89 21.13
C HIS A 256 18.43 -9.94 21.99
N GLN A 257 17.84 -8.77 22.27
CA GLN A 257 16.60 -8.66 23.03
C GLN A 257 15.42 -9.33 22.31
N HIS A 258 15.28 -9.16 21.00
CA HIS A 258 14.20 -9.78 20.22
C HIS A 258 14.29 -11.31 20.23
N LYS A 259 15.51 -11.87 20.17
CA LYS A 259 15.74 -13.32 20.30
C LYS A 259 15.28 -13.85 21.66
N LYS A 260 15.61 -13.13 22.74
CA LYS A 260 15.18 -13.46 24.11
C LYS A 260 13.66 -13.38 24.27
N GLU A 261 13.02 -12.39 23.67
CA GLU A 261 11.56 -12.21 23.72
C GLU A 261 10.83 -13.34 22.99
N ILE A 262 11.30 -13.73 21.81
CA ILE A 262 10.76 -14.88 21.06
C ILE A 262 10.90 -16.16 21.87
N GLU A 263 12.07 -16.38 22.49
CA GLU A 263 12.32 -17.55 23.32
C GLU A 263 11.41 -17.58 24.56
N LEU A 264 11.22 -16.44 25.22
CA LEU A 264 10.32 -16.30 26.36
C LEU A 264 8.84 -16.52 25.97
N ALA A 265 8.40 -15.99 24.82
CA ALA A 265 7.07 -16.22 24.28
C ALA A 265 6.84 -17.70 23.93
N ARG A 266 7.84 -18.36 23.35
CA ARG A 266 7.82 -19.81 23.11
C ARG A 266 7.68 -20.59 24.41
N ILE A 267 8.45 -20.27 25.44
CA ILE A 267 8.37 -20.94 26.76
C ILE A 267 6.98 -20.75 27.37
N LYS A 268 6.38 -19.55 27.30
CA LYS A 268 5.02 -19.31 27.78
C LYS A 268 3.98 -20.17 27.05
N LEU A 269 4.11 -20.28 25.73
CA LEU A 269 3.24 -21.11 24.89
C LEU A 269 3.38 -22.59 25.28
N ASP A 270 4.60 -23.08 25.44
CA ASP A 270 4.87 -24.47 25.85
C ASP A 270 4.29 -24.76 27.24
N GLN A 271 4.41 -23.83 28.19
CA GLN A 271 3.81 -23.95 29.53
C GLN A 271 2.27 -23.96 29.48
N ALA A 272 1.66 -23.11 28.65
CA ALA A 272 0.21 -23.07 28.49
C ALA A 272 -0.33 -24.37 27.87
N ASN A 273 0.37 -24.90 26.86
CA ASN A 273 0.06 -26.20 26.25
C ASN A 273 0.19 -27.36 27.24
N ALA A 274 1.24 -27.37 28.07
CA ALA A 274 1.42 -28.37 29.11
C ALA A 274 0.28 -28.32 30.15
N HIS A 275 -0.16 -27.12 30.55
CA HIS A 275 -1.27 -26.96 31.49
C HIS A 275 -2.61 -27.43 30.90
N LEU A 276 -2.87 -27.17 29.61
CA LEU A 276 -4.05 -27.71 28.93
C LEU A 276 -4.02 -29.24 28.89
N ALA A 277 -2.87 -29.84 28.57
CA ALA A 277 -2.72 -31.29 28.52
C ALA A 277 -2.97 -31.94 29.89
N GLU A 278 -2.51 -31.31 30.97
CA GLU A 278 -2.81 -31.73 32.35
C GLU A 278 -4.32 -31.68 32.64
N LYS A 279 -5.00 -30.57 32.31
CA LYS A 279 -6.45 -30.44 32.52
C LYS A 279 -7.30 -31.36 31.66
N GLN A 280 -6.87 -31.65 30.45
CA GLN A 280 -7.51 -32.65 29.59
C GLN A 280 -7.37 -34.06 30.17
N LYS A 281 -6.21 -34.36 30.79
CA LYS A 281 -5.99 -35.62 31.50
C LYS A 281 -6.90 -35.71 32.74
N ASP A 282 -6.96 -34.68 33.57
CA ASP A 282 -7.87 -34.62 34.73
C ASP A 282 -9.33 -34.91 34.32
N LEU A 283 -9.80 -34.26 33.24
CA LEU A 283 -11.14 -34.50 32.71
C LEU A 283 -11.35 -35.95 32.25
N SER A 284 -10.33 -36.57 31.64
CA SER A 284 -10.38 -37.96 31.22
C SER A 284 -10.46 -38.93 32.41
N ASP A 285 -9.72 -38.65 33.48
CA ASP A 285 -9.73 -39.43 34.72
C ASP A 285 -11.08 -39.30 35.44
N TYR A 286 -11.66 -38.09 35.50
CA TYR A 286 -13.01 -37.88 36.04
C TYR A 286 -14.08 -38.61 35.23
N LYS A 287 -13.98 -38.60 33.88
CA LYS A 287 -14.88 -39.38 33.00
C LYS A 287 -14.72 -40.89 33.19
N ALA A 288 -13.53 -41.38 33.52
CA ALA A 288 -13.33 -42.79 33.84
C ALA A 288 -13.95 -43.15 35.21
N GLU A 289 -13.87 -42.26 36.19
CA GLU A 289 -14.49 -42.44 37.51
C GLU A 289 -16.02 -42.38 37.47
N THR A 290 -16.64 -41.55 36.62
CA THR A 290 -18.11 -41.56 36.44
C THR A 290 -18.62 -42.92 35.99
N LEU A 291 -17.88 -43.63 35.10
CA LEU A 291 -18.22 -44.99 34.69
C LEU A 291 -18.14 -45.99 35.85
N LYS A 292 -17.20 -45.82 36.78
CA LYS A 292 -17.08 -46.68 37.97
C LYS A 292 -18.21 -46.44 38.97
N VAL A 293 -18.64 -45.19 39.14
CA VAL A 293 -19.81 -44.85 39.97
C VAL A 293 -21.09 -45.44 39.39
N ILE A 294 -21.31 -45.35 38.07
CA ILE A 294 -22.48 -45.98 37.39
C ILE A 294 -22.51 -47.50 37.62
N ARG A 295 -21.35 -48.15 37.69
CA ARG A 295 -21.22 -49.59 37.95
C ARG A 295 -21.28 -49.97 39.43
N GLY A 296 -21.42 -49.01 40.34
CA GLY A 296 -21.44 -49.24 41.79
C GLY A 296 -20.09 -49.63 42.39
N GLN A 297 -18.98 -49.33 41.69
CA GLN A 297 -17.62 -49.70 42.09
C GLN A 297 -16.87 -48.56 42.82
N SER A 298 -17.51 -47.41 43.01
CA SER A 298 -16.90 -46.22 43.62
C SER A 298 -17.87 -45.56 44.60
N ASN A 299 -17.32 -45.05 45.71
CA ASN A 299 -18.07 -44.41 46.81
C ASN A 299 -18.22 -42.88 46.63
N LEU A 300 -17.75 -42.33 45.50
CA LEU A 300 -17.84 -40.90 45.20
C LEU A 300 -19.28 -40.50 44.85
N SER A 301 -19.72 -39.32 45.32
CA SER A 301 -21.06 -38.81 45.01
C SER A 301 -21.13 -38.31 43.56
N VAL A 302 -22.26 -38.59 42.91
CA VAL A 302 -22.54 -38.17 41.53
C VAL A 302 -22.50 -36.63 41.42
N GLU A 303 -22.99 -35.93 42.44
CA GLU A 303 -23.00 -34.47 42.51
C GLU A 303 -21.59 -33.87 42.53
N LEU A 304 -20.67 -34.47 43.28
CA LEU A 304 -19.27 -34.02 43.35
C LEU A 304 -18.55 -34.23 42.01
N LEU A 305 -18.75 -35.38 41.37
CA LEU A 305 -18.16 -35.67 40.05
C LEU A 305 -18.66 -34.73 38.96
N ASN A 306 -19.96 -34.44 38.93
CA ASN A 306 -20.53 -33.49 37.97
C ASN A 306 -19.99 -32.07 38.20
N ALA A 307 -19.78 -31.66 39.46
CA ALA A 307 -19.17 -30.37 39.77
C ALA A 307 -17.70 -30.30 39.27
N LEU A 308 -16.89 -31.33 39.54
CA LEU A 308 -15.49 -31.41 39.10
C LEU A 308 -15.34 -31.45 37.57
N VAL A 309 -16.22 -32.18 36.87
CA VAL A 309 -16.26 -32.19 35.40
C VAL A 309 -16.60 -30.80 34.86
N LYS A 310 -17.62 -30.14 35.42
CA LYS A 310 -18.01 -28.79 34.98
C LYS A 310 -16.90 -27.77 35.23
N GLU A 311 -16.25 -27.82 36.39
CA GLU A 311 -15.13 -26.96 36.73
C GLU A 311 -13.94 -27.20 35.80
N THR A 312 -13.56 -28.45 35.56
CA THR A 312 -12.47 -28.78 34.62
C THR A 312 -12.78 -28.37 33.19
N GLU A 313 -14.03 -28.51 32.72
CA GLU A 313 -14.45 -28.01 31.41
C GLU A 313 -14.29 -26.49 31.30
N THR A 314 -14.65 -25.73 32.36
CA THR A 314 -14.42 -24.28 32.39
C THR A 314 -12.92 -23.93 32.42
N MET A 315 -12.11 -24.70 33.14
CA MET A 315 -10.67 -24.49 33.22
C MET A 315 -9.97 -24.82 31.89
N ILE A 316 -10.44 -25.84 31.17
CA ILE A 316 -9.98 -26.16 29.81
C ILE A 316 -10.33 -25.02 28.85
N ALA A 317 -11.55 -24.48 28.91
CA ALA A 317 -11.93 -23.35 28.08
C ALA A 317 -11.05 -22.11 28.36
N LEU A 318 -10.73 -21.83 29.63
CA LEU A 318 -9.81 -20.76 30.02
C LEU A 318 -8.36 -21.04 29.59
N ALA A 319 -7.90 -22.28 29.69
CA ALA A 319 -6.56 -22.67 29.25
C ALA A 319 -6.42 -22.52 27.72
N GLN A 320 -7.46 -22.86 26.96
CA GLN A 320 -7.50 -22.70 25.51
C GLN A 320 -7.37 -21.23 25.11
N THR A 321 -8.11 -20.31 25.75
CA THR A 321 -7.99 -18.88 25.44
C THR A 321 -6.62 -18.31 25.78
N ARG A 322 -5.95 -18.84 26.82
CA ARG A 322 -4.56 -18.47 27.15
C ARG A 322 -3.57 -18.98 26.10
N ILE A 323 -3.79 -20.17 25.55
CA ILE A 323 -2.99 -20.69 24.44
C ILE A 323 -3.19 -19.83 23.21
N ASP A 324 -4.43 -19.53 22.83
CA ASP A 324 -4.71 -18.71 21.64
C ASP A 324 -4.04 -17.33 21.75
N ALA A 325 -4.07 -16.73 22.94
CA ALA A 325 -3.38 -15.46 23.22
C ALA A 325 -1.85 -15.60 23.14
N ALA A 326 -1.26 -16.63 23.77
CA ALA A 326 0.19 -16.86 23.74
C ALA A 326 0.70 -17.22 22.34
N GLN A 327 -0.10 -17.96 21.56
CA GLN A 327 0.18 -18.31 20.17
C GLN A 327 0.19 -17.05 19.31
N THR A 328 -0.82 -16.19 19.47
CA THR A 328 -0.89 -14.91 18.74
C THR A 328 0.29 -14.01 19.08
N GLU A 329 0.69 -13.92 20.37
CA GLU A 329 1.88 -13.18 20.81
C GLU A 329 3.14 -13.73 20.15
N TYR A 330 3.35 -15.05 20.17
CA TYR A 330 4.51 -15.71 19.57
C TYR A 330 4.59 -15.53 18.05
N GLU A 331 3.49 -15.72 17.33
CA GLU A 331 3.43 -15.51 15.87
C GLU A 331 3.69 -14.06 15.50
N SER A 332 3.18 -13.11 16.30
CA SER A 332 3.42 -11.68 16.07
C SER A 332 4.90 -11.31 16.22
N LEU A 333 5.59 -11.89 17.21
CA LEU A 333 7.02 -11.68 17.44
C LEU A 333 7.88 -12.32 16.36
N LEU A 334 7.53 -13.52 15.90
CA LEU A 334 8.20 -14.16 14.76
C LEU A 334 8.04 -13.33 13.47
N ALA A 335 6.82 -12.86 13.18
CA ALA A 335 6.57 -12.01 12.02
C ALA A 335 7.33 -10.68 12.10
N SER A 336 7.40 -10.07 13.29
CA SER A 336 8.20 -8.88 13.56
C SER A 336 9.69 -9.11 13.27
N ALA A 337 10.27 -10.21 13.75
CA ALA A 337 11.67 -10.55 13.52
C ALA A 337 11.99 -10.82 12.05
N GLU A 338 11.10 -11.53 11.34
CA GLU A 338 11.26 -11.79 9.91
C GLU A 338 11.18 -10.49 9.09
N ASN A 339 10.27 -9.58 9.44
CA ASN A 339 10.20 -8.25 8.82
C ASN A 339 11.49 -7.45 9.04
N LEU A 340 12.04 -7.45 10.28
CA LEU A 340 13.31 -6.80 10.58
C LEU A 340 14.45 -7.38 9.74
N ARG A 341 14.50 -8.69 9.57
CA ARG A 341 15.48 -9.36 8.73
C ARG A 341 15.37 -8.95 7.26
N GLN A 342 14.16 -8.93 6.73
CA GLN A 342 13.91 -8.49 5.35
C GLN A 342 14.27 -7.00 5.14
N GLU A 343 14.00 -6.15 6.13
CA GLU A 343 14.46 -4.75 6.11
C GLU A 343 15.98 -4.66 6.09
N TYR A 344 16.68 -5.46 6.90
CA TYR A 344 18.14 -5.52 6.92
C TYR A 344 18.74 -5.98 5.58
N ASP A 345 18.25 -7.09 5.02
CA ASP A 345 18.71 -7.61 3.72
C ASP A 345 18.51 -6.59 2.60
N ARG A 346 17.39 -5.85 2.67
CA ARG A 346 17.09 -4.76 1.73
C ARG A 346 18.06 -3.59 1.88
N LEU A 347 18.44 -3.21 3.11
CA LEU A 347 19.43 -2.16 3.36
C LEU A 347 20.80 -2.56 2.83
N LEU A 348 21.23 -3.80 3.01
CA LEU A 348 22.47 -4.32 2.42
C LEU A 348 22.44 -4.26 0.89
N THR A 349 21.33 -4.71 0.30
CA THR A 349 21.13 -4.64 -1.15
C THR A 349 21.21 -3.19 -1.66
N TRP A 350 20.66 -2.23 -0.91
CA TRP A 350 20.79 -0.82 -1.26
C TRP A 350 22.21 -0.29 -1.11
N ALA A 351 22.92 -0.67 -0.05
CA ALA A 351 24.32 -0.30 0.15
C ALA A 351 25.19 -0.72 -1.03
N ASP A 352 25.01 -1.95 -1.54
CA ASP A 352 25.75 -2.49 -2.68
C ASP A 352 25.40 -1.79 -4.01
N LEU A 353 24.12 -1.49 -4.21
CA LEU A 353 23.62 -0.95 -5.48
C LEU A 353 23.70 0.57 -5.58
N PHE A 354 23.79 1.30 -4.45
CA PHE A 354 23.60 2.75 -4.44
C PHE A 354 24.52 3.46 -5.44
N ASP A 355 25.76 3.03 -5.57
CA ASP A 355 26.76 3.69 -6.41
C ASP A 355 26.72 3.31 -7.88
N THR A 356 26.24 2.11 -8.18
CA THR A 356 26.25 1.53 -9.53
C THR A 356 24.90 1.68 -10.23
N CYS A 357 23.84 1.99 -9.48
CA CYS A 357 22.49 2.10 -10.01
C CYS A 357 22.22 3.41 -10.77
N SER A 358 21.15 3.41 -11.57
CA SER A 358 20.68 4.60 -12.29
C SER A 358 20.26 5.72 -11.33
N PHE A 359 20.20 6.95 -11.82
CA PHE A 359 19.77 8.07 -10.99
C PHE A 359 18.32 7.90 -10.50
N GLU A 360 17.45 7.33 -11.33
CA GLU A 360 16.08 6.97 -10.97
C GLU A 360 16.04 5.95 -9.82
N ALA A 361 16.92 4.94 -9.85
CA ALA A 361 17.04 3.96 -8.78
C ALA A 361 17.59 4.59 -7.49
N LYS A 362 18.62 5.46 -7.58
CA LYS A 362 19.10 6.24 -6.43
C LYS A 362 17.98 7.01 -5.76
N LYS A 363 17.10 7.67 -6.54
CA LYS A 363 15.95 8.40 -5.98
C LYS A 363 14.96 7.49 -5.26
N MET A 364 14.71 6.30 -5.78
CA MET A 364 13.85 5.31 -5.12
C MET A 364 14.45 4.90 -3.77
N ILE A 365 15.75 4.59 -3.75
CA ILE A 365 16.47 4.24 -2.52
C ILE A 365 16.38 5.40 -1.53
N VAL A 366 16.73 6.62 -1.93
CA VAL A 366 16.67 7.81 -1.05
C VAL A 366 15.24 8.05 -0.54
N ALA A 367 14.21 7.89 -1.37
CA ALA A 367 12.85 8.12 -0.95
C ALA A 367 12.33 7.11 0.08
N GLN A 368 12.87 5.89 0.07
CA GLN A 368 12.49 4.80 0.97
C GLN A 368 13.36 4.76 2.23
N PHE A 369 14.63 5.16 2.11
CA PHE A 369 15.62 5.19 3.19
C PHE A 369 15.56 6.47 4.03
N VAL A 370 15.27 7.62 3.40
CA VAL A 370 15.23 8.93 4.06
C VAL A 370 13.79 9.38 4.24
N LYS A 371 13.35 9.51 5.50
CA LYS A 371 12.02 9.99 5.87
C LYS A 371 11.87 11.49 5.62
N ALA A 372 12.83 12.28 6.10
CA ALA A 372 12.81 13.72 5.95
C ALA A 372 14.22 14.32 6.01
N VAL A 373 14.45 15.35 5.20
CA VAL A 373 15.65 16.19 5.25
C VAL A 373 15.22 17.60 5.60
N ARG A 374 15.59 18.09 6.77
CA ARG A 374 15.34 19.48 7.19
C ARG A 374 16.60 20.28 6.98
N VAL A 375 16.50 21.37 6.23
CA VAL A 375 17.64 22.26 5.98
C VAL A 375 17.40 23.63 6.59
N SER A 376 18.38 24.11 7.35
CA SER A 376 18.46 25.45 7.93
C SER A 376 19.51 26.30 7.19
N ARG A 377 19.78 27.51 7.69
CA ARG A 377 20.77 28.42 7.09
C ARG A 377 22.14 27.74 6.93
N ASP A 378 22.89 28.22 5.94
CA ASP A 378 24.25 27.77 5.63
C ASP A 378 24.41 26.28 5.31
N TYR A 379 23.32 25.62 4.89
CA TYR A 379 23.29 24.18 4.60
C TYR A 379 23.57 23.32 5.84
N ASN A 380 23.11 23.75 7.02
CA ASN A 380 23.00 22.87 8.17
C ASN A 380 21.76 21.96 7.99
N ILE A 381 21.95 20.64 8.11
CA ILE A 381 20.98 19.62 7.66
C ILE A 381 20.74 18.62 8.77
N GLU A 382 19.47 18.39 9.08
CA GLU A 382 19.03 17.26 9.89
C GLU A 382 18.37 16.22 8.99
N ILE A 383 18.78 14.96 9.10
CA ILE A 383 18.23 13.85 8.29
C ILE A 383 17.54 12.85 9.23
N ASP A 384 16.24 12.65 9.00
CA ASP A 384 15.48 11.56 9.61
C ASP A 384 15.50 10.37 8.64
N PHE A 385 16.01 9.22 9.09
CA PHE A 385 15.97 7.97 8.33
C PHE A 385 14.68 7.20 8.59
N ASN A 386 14.25 6.42 7.60
CA ASN A 386 13.10 5.53 7.69
C ASN A 386 13.59 4.10 7.96
N VAL A 387 14.22 3.93 9.13
CA VAL A 387 14.86 2.68 9.54
C VAL A 387 14.38 2.31 10.94
N SER A 388 13.96 1.06 11.12
CA SER A 388 13.36 0.56 12.36
C SER A 388 14.39 0.35 13.47
N PHE A 389 15.69 0.29 13.14
CA PHE A 389 16.78 0.03 14.06
C PHE A 389 17.22 1.30 14.81
N GLU A 390 17.18 1.26 16.15
CA GLU A 390 17.55 2.39 17.03
C GLU A 390 18.99 2.88 16.79
N GLU A 391 19.93 1.96 16.53
CA GLU A 391 21.34 2.28 16.22
C GLU A 391 21.51 3.16 14.97
N PHE A 392 20.51 3.16 14.07
CA PHE A 392 20.50 3.97 12.86
C PHE A 392 19.47 5.12 12.90
N GLN A 393 18.74 5.28 14.01
CA GLN A 393 17.82 6.39 14.24
C GLN A 393 18.49 7.64 14.79
N ASP A 394 19.76 7.55 15.20
CA ASP A 394 20.51 8.69 15.71
C ASP A 394 20.58 9.80 14.66
N LYS A 395 20.08 10.98 15.05
CA LYS A 395 20.09 12.19 14.23
C LYS A 395 21.53 12.58 13.95
N VAL A 396 21.93 12.53 12.68
CA VAL A 396 23.17 13.19 12.25
C VAL A 396 22.85 14.68 12.16
N GLN A 397 23.42 15.45 13.09
CA GLN A 397 23.43 16.93 13.07
C GLN A 397 24.61 17.46 12.26
#